data_AF-A0A962R8L8-F1
#
_entry.id   AF-A0A962R8L8-F1
#
_cell.length_a   1.000
_cell.length_b   1.000
_cell.length_c   1.000
_cell.angle_alpha   90.00
_cell.angle_beta   90.00
_cell.angle_gamma   90.00
#
_symmetry.space_group_name_H-M   'P 1'
#
loop_
_entity.id
_entity.type
_entity.pdbx_description
1 polymer ?
#
loop_
_entity_poly.entity_id
_entity_poly.type
_entity_poly.pdbx_seq_one_letter_code
_entity_poly.pdbx_strand_id
1 'polypeptide(L)' 'MTTTDWILWSVIAFGDGYGFARFAKNIGELARRWGFFAALLFPIILTVLVVTGAMIADLKSIALSLVVAVGFILGMIRR' A
#
# COMPACT_ATOMS: atom_id res chain seq x y z
N MET A 1 -8.18 13.96 15.60
CA MET A 1 -8.05 12.49 15.60
C MET A 1 -7.99 12.03 17.03
N THR A 2 -8.80 11.03 17.39
CA THR A 2 -8.60 10.33 18.67
C THR A 2 -7.39 9.38 18.52
N THR A 3 -6.81 8.95 19.65
CA THR A 3 -5.70 7.98 19.64
C THR A 3 -6.07 6.69 18.91
N THR A 4 -7.33 6.26 19.05
CA THR A 4 -7.88 5.08 18.37
C THR A 4 -7.91 5.23 16.86
N ASP A 5 -8.35 6.40 16.35
CA ASP A 5 -8.37 6.67 14.91
C ASP A 5 -6.96 6.62 14.32
N TRP A 6 -5.99 7.22 15.02
CA TRP A 6 -4.60 7.25 14.55
C TRP A 6 -3.98 5.86 14.46
N ILE A 7 -4.27 4.98 15.42
CA ILE A 7 -3.83 3.58 15.40
C ILE A 7 -4.45 2.84 14.21
N LEU A 8 -5.76 2.99 14.00
CA LEU A 8 -6.47 2.33 12.89
C LEU A 8 -5.89 2.76 11.54
N TRP A 9 -5.71 4.08 11.35
CA TRP A 9 -5.12 4.64 10.13
C TRP A 9 -3.67 4.21 9.93
N SER A 10 -2.89 4.08 10.99
CA SER A 10 -1.51 3.58 10.91
C SER A 10 -1.46 2.12 10.46
N VAL A 11 -2.36 1.26 10.95
CA VAL A 11 -2.44 -0.14 10.52
C VAL A 11 -2.81 -0.26 9.04
N ILE A 12 -3.79 0.53 8.59
CA ILE A 12 -4.20 0.57 7.17
C ILE A 12 -3.04 1.07 6.30
N ALA A 13 -2.43 2.20 6.67
CA ALA A 13 -1.26 2.76 5.98
C ALA A 13 -0.10 1.75 5.87
N PHE A 14 0.20 1.04 6.95
CA PHE A 14 1.22 0.01 6.96
C PHE A 14 0.85 -1.16 6.03
N GLY A 15 -0.39 -1.63 6.12
CA GLY A 15 -0.92 -2.72 5.30
C GLY A 15 -0.88 -2.39 3.80
N ASP A 16 -1.25 -1.17 3.42
CA ASP A 16 -1.19 -0.70 2.04
C ASP A 16 0.25 -0.67 1.52
N GLY A 17 1.17 -0.08 2.28
CA GLY A 17 2.59 -0.08 1.93
C GLY A 17 3.14 -1.50 1.75
N TYR A 18 2.86 -2.38 2.71
CA TYR A 18 3.34 -3.77 2.69
C TYR A 18 2.71 -4.59 1.55
N GLY A 19 1.41 -4.44 1.32
CA GLY A 19 0.68 -5.08 0.23
C GLY A 19 1.18 -4.63 -1.13
N PHE A 20 1.44 -3.34 -1.30
CA PHE A 20 2.01 -2.79 -2.53
C PHE A 20 3.42 -3.34 -2.80
N ALA A 21 4.27 -3.42 -1.78
CA ALA A 21 5.60 -4.02 -1.92
C ALA A 21 5.54 -5.49 -2.34
N ARG A 22 4.66 -6.28 -1.72
CA ARG A 22 4.40 -7.68 -2.10
C ARG A 22 3.91 -7.77 -3.54
N PHE A 23 3.00 -6.90 -3.96
CA PHE A 23 2.52 -6.88 -5.32
C PHE A 23 3.62 -6.51 -6.31
N ALA A 24 4.34 -5.42 -6.09
CA ALA A 24 5.42 -4.95 -6.96
C ALA A 24 6.51 -6.02 -7.15
N LYS A 25 6.84 -6.77 -6.10
CA LYS A 25 7.77 -7.91 -6.18
C LYS A 25 7.27 -9.06 -7.05
N ASN A 26 5.99 -9.37 -6.95
CA ASN A 26 5.41 -10.54 -7.59
C ASN A 26 4.74 -10.21 -8.94
N ILE A 27 4.67 -8.95 -9.34
CA ILE A 27 3.93 -8.52 -10.53
C ILE A 27 4.43 -9.19 -11.81
N GLY A 28 5.74 -9.40 -11.94
CA GLY A 28 6.32 -10.09 -13.10
C GLY A 28 5.95 -11.56 -13.16
N GLU A 29 5.85 -12.23 -12.00
CA GLU A 29 5.44 -13.63 -11.92
C GLU A 29 3.91 -13.77 -12.06
N LEU A 30 3.14 -12.85 -11.48
CA LEU A 30 1.70 -12.73 -11.68
C LEU A 30 1.37 -12.50 -13.16
N ALA A 31 2.05 -11.59 -13.84
CA ALA A 31 1.86 -11.34 -15.27
C ALA A 31 2.19 -12.58 -16.11
N ARG A 32 3.20 -13.36 -15.71
CA ARG A 32 3.57 -14.60 -16.41
C ARG A 32 2.57 -15.74 -16.19
N ARG A 33 2.01 -15.86 -14.98
CA ARG A 33 1.05 -16.92 -14.61
C ARG A 33 -0.39 -16.61 -15.02
N TRP A 34 -0.81 -15.36 -14.89
CA TRP A 34 -2.20 -14.92 -15.06
C TRP A 34 -2.42 -14.13 -16.37
N GLY A 35 -1.35 -13.76 -17.09
CA GLY A 35 -1.45 -13.03 -18.35
C GLY A 35 -2.22 -11.72 -18.19
N PHE A 36 -3.21 -11.53 -19.06
CA PHE A 36 -4.08 -10.33 -19.07
C PHE A 36 -4.85 -10.12 -17.75
N PHE A 37 -5.16 -11.18 -16.99
CA PHE A 37 -5.86 -11.04 -15.70
C PHE A 37 -5.02 -10.29 -14.66
N ALA A 38 -3.69 -10.30 -14.75
CA ALA A 38 -2.84 -9.48 -13.88
C ALA A 38 -3.01 -7.98 -14.15
N ALA A 39 -3.33 -7.59 -15.38
CA ALA A 39 -3.60 -6.20 -15.73
C ALA A 39 -4.90 -5.68 -15.10
N LEU A 40 -5.88 -6.55 -14.83
CA LEU A 40 -7.12 -6.20 -14.11
C LEU A 40 -6.89 -5.88 -12.63
N LEU A 41 -5.78 -6.34 -12.04
CA LEU A 41 -5.41 -6.00 -10.66
C LEU A 41 -4.80 -4.59 -10.56
N PHE A 42 -4.20 -4.11 -11.65
CA PHE A 42 -3.55 -2.80 -11.71
C PHE A 42 -4.48 -1.63 -11.35
N PRO A 43 -5.71 -1.50 -11.88
CA PRO A 43 -6.62 -0.41 -11.49
C PRO A 43 -7.04 -0.49 -10.02
N ILE A 44 -7.21 -1.69 -9.46
CA ILE A 44 -7.55 -1.87 -8.04
C ILE A 44 -6.42 -1.32 -7.17
N ILE A 45 -5.18 -1.63 -7.52
CA ILE A 45 -4.00 -1.22 -6.77
C ILE A 45 -3.74 0.27 -6.92
N LEU A 46 -3.91 0.83 -8.12
CA LEU A 46 -3.88 2.28 -8.35
C LEU A 46 -4.92 3.00 -7.50
N THR A 47 -6.15 2.46 -7.44
CA THR A 47 -7.23 3.03 -6.62
C THR A 47 -6.85 3.06 -5.15
N VAL A 48 -6.36 1.95 -4.61
CA VAL A 48 -5.89 1.89 -3.21
C VAL A 48 -4.77 2.90 -2.98
N LEU A 49 -3.76 2.97 -3.86
CA LEU A 49 -2.62 3.87 -3.69
C LEU A 49 -3.02 5.35 -3.73
N VAL A 50 -3.95 5.71 -4.63
CA VAL A 50 -4.47 7.08 -4.75
C VAL A 50 -5.34 7.42 -3.54
N VAL A 51 -6.21 6.52 -3.10
CA VAL A 51 -7.07 6.74 -1.92
C VAL A 51 -6.23 6.91 -0.66
N THR A 52 -5.25 6.04 -0.43
CA THR A 52 -4.33 6.13 0.72
C THR A 52 -3.49 7.41 0.65
N GLY A 53 -3.01 7.78 -0.54
CA GLY A 53 -2.29 9.04 -0.75
C GLY A 53 -3.15 10.29 -0.48
N ALA A 54 -4.39 10.32 -0.98
CA ALA A 54 -5.34 11.40 -0.74
C ALA A 54 -5.68 11.53 0.74
N MET A 55 -5.91 10.41 1.42
CA MET A 55 -6.14 10.36 2.85
C MET A 55 -4.98 10.94 3.67
N ILE A 56 -3.75 10.60 3.32
CA ILE A 56 -2.56 11.11 3.99
C ILE A 56 -2.38 12.61 3.75
N ALA A 57 -2.69 13.07 2.53
CA ALA A 57 -2.66 14.49 2.17
C ALA A 57 -3.70 15.30 2.95
N ASP A 58 -4.93 14.78 3.08
CA ASP A 58 -6.02 15.41 3.84
C ASP A 58 -5.71 15.46 5.34
N LEU A 59 -5.12 14.40 5.89
CA LEU A 59 -4.71 14.34 7.29
C LEU A 59 -3.44 15.15 7.60
N LYS A 60 -2.75 15.66 6.57
CA LYS A 60 -1.48 16.41 6.66
C LYS A 60 -0.45 15.76 7.61
N SER A 61 -0.47 14.43 7.70
CA SER A 61 0.28 13.69 8.70
C SER A 61 1.48 12.99 8.08
N ILE A 62 2.66 13.60 8.22
CA ILE A 62 3.95 13.00 7.83
C ILE A 62 4.16 11.64 8.51
N ALA A 63 3.67 11.47 9.75
CA ALA A 63 3.78 10.23 10.48
C ALA A 63 3.10 9.05 9.75
N LEU A 64 1.91 9.26 9.17
CA LEU A 64 1.22 8.22 8.39
C LEU A 64 1.97 7.91 7.09
N SER A 65 2.55 8.92 6.43
CA SER A 65 3.42 8.70 5.26
C SER A 65 4.63 7.82 5.59
N LEU A 66 5.26 8.06 6.74
CA LEU A 66 6.38 7.24 7.23
C LEU A 66 5.93 5.81 7.52
N VAL A 67 4.73 5.62 8.07
CA VAL A 67 4.18 4.28 8.33
C VAL A 67 3.94 3.51 7.01
N VAL A 68 3.41 4.17 5.97
CA VAL A 68 3.31 3.57 4.62
C VAL A 68 4.70 3.20 4.10
N ALA A 69 5.66 4.12 4.18
CA ALA A 69 7.02 3.90 3.69
C ALA A 69 7.70 2.73 4.41
N VAL A 70 7.55 2.63 5.73
CA VAL A 70 8.06 1.51 6.53
C VAL A 70 7.39 0.20 6.12
N GLY A 71 6.06 0.18 5.96
CA GLY A 71 5.34 -0.98 5.47
C GLY A 71 5.86 -1.46 4.12
N PHE A 72 6.06 -0.52 3.19
CA PHE A 72 6.61 -0.78 1.86
C PHE A 72 8.03 -1.33 1.93
N ILE A 73 8.94 -0.67 2.64
CA ILE A 73 10.34 -1.12 2.78
C ILE A 73 10.40 -2.51 3.41
N LEU A 74 9.63 -2.78 4.47
CA LEU A 74 9.59 -4.10 5.10
C LEU A 74 9.02 -5.17 4.17
N GLY A 75 7.99 -4.84 3.40
CA GLY A 75 7.46 -5.73 2.36
C GLY A 75 8.46 -5.96 1.24
N MET A 76 9.33 -4.99 0.93
CA MET A 76 10.40 -5.09 -0.05
C MET A 76 11.63 -5.87 0.46
N ILE A 77 11.88 -5.88 1.77
CA ILE A 77 13.00 -6.63 2.36
C ILE A 77 12.62 -8.08 2.67
N ARG A 78 11.43 -8.32 3.22
CA ARG A 78 10.96 -9.69 3.51
C ARG A 78 10.60 -10.43 2.23
N ARG A 79 11.28 -11.55 1.94
CA ARG A 79 10.94 -12.48 0.85
C ARG A 79 9.64 -13.20 1.16
#